data_AF-E5AUN2-F1
#
_entry.id   AF-E5AUN2-F1
#
_cell.length_a   1.000
_cell.length_b   1.000
_cell.length_c   1.000
_cell.angle_alpha   90.00
_cell.angle_beta   90.00
_cell.angle_gamma   90.00
#
_symmetry.space_group_name_H-M   'P 1'
#
loop_
_entity.id
_entity.type
_entity.pdbx_description
1 polymer ?
#
loop_
_entity_poly.entity_id
_entity_poly.type
_entity_poly.pdbx_seq_one_letter_code
_entity_poly.pdbx_strand_id
1 'polypeptide(L)'
;MAAELTFYRLLSLPMDFDLNAALNYPASYVCAGQTGQLPAASAPPRPPSDNPLTRPLPTQPTTYDDLPSELIARIGDYVPIQDVMLFATVDRRTYHAMQTRRLVHRYWQQANQAVSLASVNQLLDEIGGALSNPAQHAEPIDALSQRLRALPKAERVEAFKRVFAAAERIPQDGVRIQKALLRAFFIFPPSRRDELFDFAYAMAERRAPGQDNIWAELADSLRFFSFDSPFVEQRYQALLDRLASLRISEQAKLIPVLSNLLLYFNKTDPRVPERYALLRGHALQLPPSHQGASVGILASCVQILSKAEQFAQYTQMRDWALSLPDEQWGIALQYLLEGLKELSDEQRAQELTLLEGHLARVPMSQRVSAAFGLLKCQLFLDDVQIKRVWRQGLNLLNGAGEAALWDLLSQLRADWVLSEFSNFRWEMAVEEITRFMEASQFSEPARARFQANVDWLRSEPIIFSETEPSMLR
;
A
#
# COMPACT_ATOMS: atom_id res chain seq x y z
N MET A 1 -25.54 0.35 9.58
CA MET A 1 -24.48 -0.50 10.14
C MET A 1 -23.50 -0.78 9.01
N ALA A 2 -22.71 0.26 8.68
CA ALA A 2 -21.82 0.29 7.53
C ALA A 2 -20.48 -0.34 7.94
N ALA A 3 -19.98 -1.28 7.15
CA ALA A 3 -18.69 -1.91 7.36
C ALA A 3 -17.59 -0.98 6.82
N GLU A 4 -16.72 -0.49 7.72
CA GLU A 4 -15.55 0.31 7.37
C GLU A 4 -14.59 -0.50 6.47
N LEU A 5 -14.25 0.07 5.30
CA LEU A 5 -13.45 -0.55 4.25
C LEU A 5 -12.30 0.38 3.87
N THR A 6 -11.12 0.22 4.47
CA THR A 6 -9.92 0.96 4.07
C THR A 6 -9.25 0.27 2.88
N PHE A 7 -9.15 0.94 1.72
CA PHE A 7 -8.44 0.45 0.53
C PHE A 7 -7.42 1.48 0.01
N TYR A 8 -6.16 1.06 -0.12
CA TYR A 8 -5.12 1.80 -0.84
C TYR A 8 -5.14 1.42 -2.33
N ARG A 9 -5.33 2.40 -3.23
CA ARG A 9 -5.05 2.28 -4.66
C ARG A 9 -3.72 2.96 -4.97
N LEU A 10 -2.85 2.26 -5.69
CA LEU A 10 -1.69 2.84 -6.36
C LEU A 10 -2.18 3.80 -7.45
N LEU A 11 -1.87 5.09 -7.27
CA LEU A 11 -2.07 6.12 -8.28
C LEU A 11 -0.92 6.03 -9.29
N SER A 12 -1.21 5.60 -10.51
CA SER A 12 -0.34 5.86 -11.66
C SER A 12 -0.46 7.35 -11.99
N LEU A 13 0.61 8.11 -11.79
CA LEU A 13 0.73 9.49 -12.25
C LEU A 13 0.93 9.50 -13.78
N PRO A 14 0.22 10.35 -14.56
CA PRO A 14 0.65 10.69 -15.90
C PRO A 14 1.77 11.71 -15.75
N MET A 15 3.01 11.29 -15.95
CA MET A 15 4.12 12.21 -16.17
C MET A 15 4.27 12.30 -17.69
N ASP A 16 3.98 13.46 -18.28
CA ASP A 16 4.41 13.76 -19.66
C ASP A 16 5.94 13.90 -19.64
N PHE A 17 6.61 12.75 -19.66
CA PHE A 17 8.07 12.66 -19.71
C PHE A 17 8.48 12.51 -21.17
N ASP A 18 8.96 13.59 -21.77
CA ASP A 18 9.59 13.54 -23.09
C ASP A 18 10.95 12.84 -22.97
N LEU A 19 10.89 11.52 -23.10
CA LEU A 19 12.03 10.61 -22.98
C LEU A 19 13.10 10.91 -24.05
N ASN A 20 12.69 11.40 -25.23
CA ASN A 20 13.62 11.79 -26.30
C ASN A 20 14.39 13.06 -25.97
N ALA A 21 13.76 14.02 -25.26
CA ALA A 21 14.45 15.21 -24.78
C ALA A 21 15.40 14.91 -23.62
N ALA A 22 15.00 14.01 -22.69
CA ALA A 22 15.82 13.65 -21.53
C ALA A 22 17.09 12.85 -21.89
N LEU A 23 17.02 12.00 -22.92
CA LEU A 23 18.16 11.20 -23.38
C LEU A 23 19.17 12.00 -24.22
N ASN A 24 18.78 13.19 -24.72
CA ASN A 24 19.60 14.01 -25.62
C ASN A 24 19.99 15.39 -25.04
N TYR A 25 19.71 15.68 -23.76
CA TYR A 25 20.03 16.98 -23.14
C TYR A 25 21.45 17.01 -22.53
N PRO A 26 22.34 17.96 -22.87
CA PRO A 26 23.71 18.02 -22.36
C PRO A 26 23.85 18.34 -20.85
N ALA A 27 22.78 18.81 -20.19
CA ALA A 27 22.85 19.38 -18.84
C ALA A 27 22.68 18.37 -17.68
N SER A 28 22.37 17.10 -17.96
CA SER A 28 22.23 16.05 -16.93
C SER A 28 23.57 15.50 -16.42
N TYR A 29 24.71 16.00 -16.92
CA TYR A 29 26.05 15.42 -16.71
C TYR A 29 26.89 16.00 -15.56
N VAL A 30 26.36 16.87 -14.69
CA VAL A 30 27.24 17.55 -13.69
C VAL A 30 27.29 16.89 -12.30
N CYS A 31 26.43 15.93 -11.96
CA CYS A 31 26.42 15.36 -10.59
C CYS A 31 26.98 13.93 -10.49
N ALA A 32 28.19 13.67 -10.98
CA ALA A 32 28.93 12.43 -10.63
C ALA A 32 30.45 12.51 -10.85
N GLY A 33 31.08 13.68 -10.66
CA GLY A 33 32.47 13.89 -11.08
C GLY A 33 33.42 14.59 -10.11
N GLN A 34 33.04 14.84 -8.85
CA GLN A 34 33.93 15.50 -7.90
C GLN A 34 33.94 14.81 -6.54
N THR A 35 34.82 13.83 -6.39
CA THR A 35 35.49 13.56 -5.11
C THR A 35 36.82 12.89 -5.37
N GLY A 36 37.91 13.61 -5.11
CA GLY A 36 39.19 13.04 -4.73
C GLY A 36 40.32 13.11 -5.75
N GLN A 37 40.98 14.27 -5.88
CA GLN A 37 42.42 14.30 -6.16
C GLN A 37 43.09 15.47 -5.43
N LEU A 38 43.99 15.12 -4.50
CA LEU A 38 45.06 15.98 -3.98
C LEU A 38 46.42 15.38 -4.42
N PRO A 39 47.50 16.17 -4.59
CA PRO A 39 48.54 15.90 -5.59
C PRO A 39 49.95 15.58 -5.05
N ALA A 40 50.86 15.30 -6.01
CA ALA A 40 52.35 15.31 -6.00
C ALA A 40 53.07 13.96 -5.76
N ALA A 41 54.20 13.57 -6.40
CA ALA A 41 55.05 14.12 -7.46
C ALA A 41 56.10 13.06 -7.94
N SER A 42 56.73 13.36 -9.09
CA SER A 42 58.06 12.93 -9.57
C SER A 42 58.20 11.71 -10.50
N ALA A 43 58.85 11.96 -11.64
CA ALA A 43 59.36 11.04 -12.67
C ALA A 43 60.73 11.61 -13.17
N PRO A 44 61.55 11.00 -14.07
CA PRO A 44 61.77 9.60 -14.53
C PRO A 44 63.32 9.26 -14.57
N PRO A 45 63.88 8.26 -15.33
CA PRO A 45 63.93 8.23 -16.82
C PRO A 45 63.70 6.84 -17.52
N ARG A 46 63.30 6.91 -18.80
CA ARG A 46 63.27 5.87 -19.89
C ARG A 46 64.55 5.99 -20.76
N PRO A 47 64.89 5.17 -21.82
CA PRO A 47 64.10 4.31 -22.77
C PRO A 47 64.85 2.97 -23.13
N PRO A 48 64.65 2.18 -24.25
CA PRO A 48 63.85 2.31 -25.50
C PRO A 48 62.82 1.19 -25.76
N SER A 49 61.60 1.50 -26.24
CA SER A 49 61.18 1.73 -27.64
C SER A 49 61.24 0.48 -28.52
N ASP A 50 60.15 -0.27 -28.53
CA ASP A 50 59.62 -0.89 -29.74
C ASP A 50 58.08 -0.92 -29.64
N ASN A 51 57.45 -0.32 -30.65
CA ASN A 51 56.01 -0.21 -30.81
C ASN A 51 55.66 -1.02 -32.06
N PRO A 52 54.59 -1.83 -32.04
CA PRO A 52 53.51 -1.47 -32.93
C PRO A 52 52.10 -1.68 -32.33
N LEU A 53 51.23 -0.70 -32.61
CA LEU A 53 49.78 -0.82 -32.76
C LEU A 53 48.93 -0.80 -31.48
N THR A 54 48.79 0.41 -30.94
CA THR A 54 47.51 1.08 -30.66
C THR A 54 46.32 0.17 -30.31
N ARG A 55 46.20 -0.22 -29.03
CA ARG A 55 44.88 -0.49 -28.44
C ARG A 55 44.22 0.87 -28.13
N PRO A 56 43.04 1.18 -28.67
CA PRO A 56 42.29 2.34 -28.19
C PRO A 56 41.92 2.10 -26.71
N LEU A 57 42.14 3.11 -25.86
CA LEU A 57 41.44 3.22 -24.58
C LEU A 57 39.93 3.07 -24.85
N PRO A 58 39.15 2.35 -24.01
CA PRO A 58 37.70 2.29 -24.19
C PRO A 58 37.14 3.71 -24.08
N THR A 59 36.69 4.26 -25.21
CA THR A 59 35.99 5.53 -25.27
C THR A 59 34.76 5.41 -24.38
N GLN A 60 34.69 6.26 -23.36
CA GLN A 60 33.53 6.35 -22.50
C GLN A 60 32.33 6.75 -23.38
N PRO A 61 31.18 6.05 -23.36
CA PRO A 61 30.02 6.41 -24.17
C PRO A 61 29.61 7.85 -23.84
N THR A 62 29.57 8.73 -24.84
CA THR A 62 29.26 10.16 -24.63
C THR A 62 27.83 10.53 -25.00
N THR A 63 27.16 9.69 -25.80
CA THR A 63 25.81 9.90 -26.31
C THR A 63 24.99 8.61 -26.27
N TYR A 64 23.67 8.70 -26.43
CA TYR A 64 22.77 7.54 -26.50
C TYR A 64 23.20 6.54 -27.58
N ASP A 65 23.63 7.05 -28.74
CA ASP A 65 24.08 6.25 -29.87
C ASP A 65 25.35 5.42 -29.55
N ASP A 66 26.13 5.84 -28.54
CA ASP A 66 27.33 5.14 -28.09
C ASP A 66 27.02 4.00 -27.09
N LEU A 67 25.80 3.92 -26.55
CA LEU A 67 25.45 2.96 -25.49
C LEU A 67 25.38 1.53 -26.02
N PRO A 68 26.14 0.56 -25.48
CA PRO A 68 26.01 -0.86 -25.81
C PRO A 68 24.57 -1.38 -25.69
N SER A 69 24.20 -2.37 -26.51
CA SER A 69 22.85 -2.93 -26.55
C SER A 69 22.46 -3.55 -25.19
N GLU A 70 23.43 -4.04 -24.43
CA GLU A 70 23.26 -4.57 -23.08
C GLU A 70 22.84 -3.48 -22.09
N LEU A 71 23.38 -2.26 -22.22
CA LEU A 71 22.98 -1.13 -21.39
C LEU A 71 21.58 -0.63 -21.77
N ILE A 72 21.25 -0.60 -23.07
CA ILE A 72 19.89 -0.28 -23.53
C ILE A 72 18.88 -1.30 -22.99
N ALA A 73 19.19 -2.60 -23.05
CA ALA A 73 18.34 -3.65 -22.47
C ALA A 73 18.17 -3.47 -20.95
N ARG A 74 19.25 -3.14 -20.23
CA ARG A 74 19.21 -2.89 -18.78
C ARG A 74 18.41 -1.64 -18.42
N ILE A 75 18.49 -0.57 -19.21
CA ILE A 75 17.60 0.60 -19.08
C ILE A 75 16.15 0.15 -19.28
N GLY A 76 15.92 -0.69 -20.29
CA GLY A 76 14.63 -1.32 -20.60
C GLY A 76 13.97 -2.06 -19.44
N ASP A 77 14.77 -2.71 -18.58
CA ASP A 77 14.26 -3.43 -17.39
C ASP A 77 13.62 -2.48 -16.37
N TYR A 78 13.98 -1.19 -16.38
CA TYR A 78 13.39 -0.15 -15.52
C TYR A 78 12.28 0.66 -16.19
N VAL A 79 12.02 0.44 -17.48
CA VAL A 79 10.94 1.14 -18.19
C VAL A 79 9.58 0.59 -17.72
N PRO A 80 8.64 1.45 -17.28
CA PRO A 80 7.29 1.05 -16.94
C PRO A 80 6.65 0.26 -18.09
N ILE A 81 5.91 -0.80 -17.76
CA ILE A 81 5.39 -1.71 -18.78
C ILE A 81 4.56 -0.99 -19.86
N GLN A 82 3.85 0.08 -19.50
CA GLN A 82 3.03 0.88 -20.43
C GLN A 82 3.88 1.61 -21.50
N ASP A 83 5.13 1.95 -21.17
CA ASP A 83 6.01 2.76 -22.02
C ASP A 83 7.02 1.93 -22.80
N VAL A 84 7.04 0.61 -22.59
CA VAL A 84 7.98 -0.33 -23.23
C VAL A 84 7.95 -0.20 -24.76
N MET A 85 6.77 -0.04 -25.36
CA MET A 85 6.67 0.09 -26.81
C MET A 85 7.17 1.44 -27.31
N LEU A 86 6.88 2.53 -26.60
CA LEU A 86 7.39 3.86 -26.94
C LEU A 86 8.92 3.86 -26.95
N PHE A 87 9.53 3.34 -25.88
CA PHE A 87 10.98 3.25 -25.77
C PHE A 87 11.59 2.30 -26.82
N ALA A 88 10.98 1.14 -27.05
CA ALA A 88 11.50 0.18 -28.03
C ALA A 88 11.46 0.70 -29.48
N THR A 89 10.63 1.70 -29.79
CA THR A 89 10.50 2.25 -31.14
C THR A 89 11.39 3.47 -31.43
N VAL A 90 12.23 3.90 -30.48
CA VAL A 90 13.14 5.04 -30.65
C VAL A 90 14.06 4.84 -31.87
N ASP A 91 14.62 3.63 -32.02
CA ASP A 91 15.39 3.25 -33.20
C ASP A 91 15.46 1.71 -33.35
N ARG A 92 16.05 1.24 -34.45
CA ARG A 92 16.16 -0.19 -34.77
C ARG A 92 17.04 -0.97 -33.78
N ARG A 93 18.14 -0.40 -33.29
CA ARG A 93 19.03 -1.05 -32.32
C ARG A 93 18.29 -1.23 -30.99
N THR A 94 17.62 -0.19 -30.53
CA THR A 94 16.80 -0.19 -29.32
C THR A 94 15.67 -1.20 -29.42
N TYR A 95 15.00 -1.26 -30.57
CA TYR A 95 13.98 -2.25 -30.85
C TYR A 95 14.50 -3.68 -30.66
N HIS A 96 15.69 -4.00 -31.17
CA HIS A 96 16.30 -5.32 -31.02
C HIS A 96 16.81 -5.59 -29.60
N ALA A 97 17.45 -4.61 -28.95
CA ALA A 97 17.91 -4.73 -27.56
C ALA A 97 16.74 -4.99 -26.58
N MET A 98 15.57 -4.43 -26.86
CA MET A 98 14.35 -4.56 -26.05
C MET A 98 13.54 -5.84 -26.32
N GLN A 99 14.06 -6.82 -27.07
CA GLN A 99 13.29 -8.01 -27.51
C GLN A 99 12.56 -8.71 -26.36
N THR A 100 13.27 -9.00 -25.27
CA THR A 100 12.72 -9.69 -24.10
C THR A 100 11.66 -8.86 -23.40
N ARG A 101 11.92 -7.57 -23.17
CA ARG A 101 10.99 -6.66 -22.49
C ARG A 101 9.70 -6.47 -23.30
N ARG A 102 9.81 -6.36 -24.63
CA ARG A 102 8.67 -6.32 -25.54
C ARG A 102 7.84 -7.61 -25.51
N LEU A 103 8.48 -8.76 -25.33
CA LEU A 103 7.77 -10.03 -25.18
C LEU A 103 6.94 -10.02 -23.89
N VAL A 104 7.49 -9.51 -22.78
CA VAL A 104 6.73 -9.29 -21.53
C VAL A 104 5.55 -8.33 -21.75
N HIS A 105 5.77 -7.20 -22.42
CA HIS A 105 4.71 -6.25 -22.78
C HIS A 105 3.57 -6.91 -23.56
N ARG A 106 3.90 -7.77 -24.54
CA ARG A 106 2.90 -8.50 -25.31
C ARG A 106 2.03 -9.37 -24.41
N TYR A 107 2.63 -10.15 -23.51
CA TYR A 107 1.88 -10.99 -22.58
C TYR A 107 1.06 -10.16 -21.58
N TRP A 108 1.59 -9.04 -21.11
CA TRP A 108 0.85 -8.08 -20.29
C TRP A 108 -0.38 -7.52 -21.02
N GLN A 109 -0.22 -7.15 -22.30
CA GLN A 109 -1.33 -6.66 -23.12
C GLN A 109 -2.40 -7.74 -23.34
N GLN A 110 -1.98 -8.98 -23.63
CA GLN A 110 -2.91 -10.10 -23.78
C GLN A 110 -3.62 -10.44 -22.46
N ALA A 111 -2.92 -10.40 -21.33
CA ALA A 111 -3.51 -10.58 -20.00
C ALA A 111 -4.63 -9.56 -19.72
N ASN A 112 -4.44 -8.30 -20.09
CA ASN A 112 -5.48 -7.27 -19.99
C ASN A 112 -6.70 -7.52 -20.87
N GLN A 113 -6.57 -8.34 -21.90
CA GLN A 113 -7.63 -8.70 -22.84
C GLN A 113 -8.27 -10.06 -22.54
N ALA A 114 -7.81 -10.78 -21.50
CA ALA A 114 -8.39 -12.06 -21.12
C ALA A 114 -9.88 -11.91 -20.73
N VAL A 115 -10.73 -12.79 -21.26
CA VAL A 115 -12.19 -12.76 -21.08
C VAL A 115 -12.78 -14.11 -20.66
N SER A 116 -11.97 -15.16 -20.61
CA SER A 116 -12.39 -16.50 -20.17
C SER A 116 -11.29 -17.25 -19.42
N LEU A 117 -11.65 -18.26 -18.63
CA LEU A 117 -10.71 -19.19 -18.00
C LEU A 117 -9.81 -19.89 -19.02
N ALA A 118 -10.35 -20.22 -20.20
CA ALA A 118 -9.55 -20.80 -21.27
C ALA A 118 -8.44 -19.85 -21.73
N SER A 119 -8.75 -18.56 -21.92
CA SER A 119 -7.74 -17.55 -22.28
C SER A 119 -6.71 -17.35 -21.17
N VAL A 120 -7.14 -17.39 -19.90
CA VAL A 120 -6.22 -17.34 -18.75
C VAL A 120 -5.27 -18.53 -18.76
N ASN A 121 -5.79 -19.76 -18.89
CA ASN A 121 -4.96 -20.97 -18.88
C ASN A 121 -3.96 -20.97 -20.04
N GLN A 122 -4.41 -20.63 -21.24
CA GLN A 122 -3.54 -20.51 -22.41
C GLN A 122 -2.41 -19.50 -22.15
N LEU A 123 -2.72 -18.33 -21.61
CA LEU A 123 -1.69 -17.32 -21.32
C LEU A 123 -0.71 -17.78 -20.24
N LEU A 124 -1.19 -18.44 -19.18
CA LEU A 124 -0.31 -18.99 -18.15
C LEU A 124 0.66 -20.04 -18.70
N ASP A 125 0.18 -20.90 -19.59
CA ASP A 125 1.00 -21.93 -20.24
C ASP A 125 2.00 -21.30 -21.22
N GLU A 126 1.57 -20.31 -22.02
CA GLU A 126 2.45 -19.58 -22.95
C GLU A 126 3.53 -18.80 -22.20
N ILE A 127 3.19 -18.09 -21.11
CA ILE A 127 4.15 -17.39 -20.25
C ILE A 127 5.17 -18.37 -19.70
N GLY A 128 4.72 -19.52 -19.17
CA GLY A 128 5.59 -20.54 -18.60
C GLY A 128 6.54 -21.17 -19.62
N GLY A 129 6.14 -21.28 -20.89
CA GLY A 129 6.98 -21.81 -21.96
C GLY A 129 7.90 -20.78 -22.62
N ALA A 130 7.46 -19.52 -22.74
CA ALA A 130 8.16 -18.48 -23.50
C ALA A 130 9.09 -17.61 -22.65
N LEU A 131 8.74 -17.36 -21.38
CA LEU A 131 9.53 -16.51 -20.48
C LEU A 131 10.37 -17.38 -19.54
N SER A 132 11.67 -17.51 -19.84
CA SER A 132 12.58 -18.38 -19.09
C SER A 132 12.92 -17.87 -17.69
N ASN A 133 12.82 -16.56 -17.43
CA ASN A 133 13.07 -15.97 -16.11
C ASN A 133 11.73 -15.74 -15.37
N PRO A 134 11.48 -16.39 -14.23
CA PRO A 134 10.24 -16.22 -13.47
C PRO A 134 9.94 -14.78 -13.04
N ALA A 135 10.94 -13.93 -12.85
CA ALA A 135 10.72 -12.52 -12.51
C ALA A 135 9.97 -11.77 -13.64
N GLN A 136 10.11 -12.20 -14.89
CA GLN A 136 9.42 -11.61 -16.05
C GLN A 136 7.92 -11.93 -16.06
N HIS A 137 7.48 -12.89 -15.25
CA HIS A 137 6.07 -13.26 -15.15
C HIS A 137 5.30 -12.24 -14.29
N ALA A 138 5.97 -11.40 -13.50
CA ALA A 138 5.33 -10.51 -12.53
C ALA A 138 4.24 -9.63 -13.15
N GLU A 139 4.54 -8.87 -14.20
CA GLU A 139 3.58 -7.92 -14.77
C GLU A 139 2.43 -8.59 -15.52
N PRO A 140 2.65 -9.63 -16.37
CA PRO A 140 1.53 -10.35 -16.97
C PRO A 140 0.61 -11.02 -15.94
N ILE A 141 1.18 -11.61 -14.88
CA ILE A 141 0.39 -12.27 -13.83
C ILE A 141 -0.36 -11.23 -12.98
N ASP A 142 0.26 -10.08 -12.68
CA ASP A 142 -0.42 -8.97 -12.00
C ASP A 142 -1.59 -8.43 -12.85
N ALA A 143 -1.41 -8.27 -14.17
CA ALA A 143 -2.48 -7.88 -15.08
C ALA A 143 -3.63 -8.90 -15.11
N LEU A 144 -3.33 -10.21 -15.15
CA LEU A 144 -4.36 -11.26 -15.02
C LEU A 144 -5.11 -11.17 -13.69
N SER A 145 -4.41 -10.86 -12.59
CA SER A 145 -5.02 -10.70 -11.27
C SER A 145 -6.07 -9.59 -11.25
N GLN A 146 -5.77 -8.46 -11.90
CA GLN A 146 -6.68 -7.32 -12.04
C GLN A 146 -7.86 -7.65 -12.97
N ARG A 147 -7.66 -8.57 -13.93
CA ARG A 147 -8.67 -8.96 -14.91
C ARG A 147 -9.70 -9.97 -14.39
N LEU A 148 -9.47 -10.62 -13.25
CA LEU A 148 -10.38 -11.65 -12.70
C LEU A 148 -11.85 -11.19 -12.61
N ARG A 149 -12.11 -9.91 -12.29
CA ARG A 149 -13.47 -9.36 -12.18
C ARG A 149 -14.21 -9.34 -13.53
N ALA A 150 -13.49 -9.27 -14.64
CA ALA A 150 -14.10 -9.23 -15.97
C ALA A 150 -14.47 -10.61 -16.51
N LEU A 151 -13.99 -11.68 -15.88
CA LEU A 151 -14.33 -13.05 -16.26
C LEU A 151 -15.78 -13.40 -15.87
N PRO A 152 -16.41 -14.35 -16.57
CA PRO A 152 -17.70 -14.91 -16.16
C PRO A 152 -17.68 -15.40 -14.72
N LYS A 153 -18.73 -15.12 -13.93
CA LYS A 153 -18.79 -15.45 -12.49
C LYS A 153 -18.46 -16.91 -12.19
N ALA A 154 -18.91 -17.84 -13.04
CA ALA A 154 -18.69 -19.28 -12.90
C ALA A 154 -17.20 -19.68 -13.02
N GLU A 155 -16.39 -18.88 -13.71
CA GLU A 155 -15.00 -19.17 -14.02
C GLU A 155 -14.00 -18.53 -13.05
N ARG A 156 -14.43 -17.50 -12.32
CA ARG A 156 -13.54 -16.68 -11.47
C ARG A 156 -12.80 -17.49 -10.41
N VAL A 157 -13.47 -18.47 -9.80
CA VAL A 157 -12.89 -19.29 -8.73
C VAL A 157 -11.67 -20.06 -9.23
N GLU A 158 -11.80 -20.74 -10.36
CA GLU A 158 -10.69 -21.50 -10.95
C GLU A 158 -9.61 -20.57 -11.50
N ALA A 159 -10.00 -19.46 -12.14
CA ALA A 159 -9.04 -18.46 -12.61
C ALA A 159 -8.22 -17.88 -11.44
N PHE A 160 -8.85 -17.60 -10.29
CA PHE A 160 -8.16 -17.16 -9.08
C PHE A 160 -7.12 -18.20 -8.64
N LYS A 161 -7.50 -19.47 -8.48
CA LYS A 161 -6.56 -20.52 -8.03
C LYS A 161 -5.37 -20.63 -8.96
N ARG A 162 -5.60 -20.55 -10.28
CA ARG A 162 -4.56 -20.63 -11.31
C ARG A 162 -3.60 -19.44 -11.24
N VAL A 163 -4.11 -18.22 -11.20
CA VAL A 163 -3.28 -17.00 -11.13
C VAL A 163 -2.55 -16.94 -9.78
N PHE A 164 -3.22 -17.30 -8.69
CA PHE A 164 -2.63 -17.32 -7.35
C PHE A 164 -1.48 -18.33 -7.24
N ALA A 165 -1.64 -19.53 -7.84
CA ALA A 165 -0.57 -20.52 -7.91
C ALA A 165 0.56 -20.12 -8.86
N ALA A 166 0.24 -19.46 -9.99
CA ALA A 166 1.26 -18.93 -10.89
C ALA A 166 2.13 -17.88 -10.19
N ALA A 167 1.51 -17.01 -9.39
CA ALA A 167 2.22 -15.99 -8.61
C ALA A 167 3.22 -16.59 -7.61
N GLU A 168 2.97 -17.78 -7.05
CA GLU A 168 3.92 -18.43 -6.12
C GLU A 168 5.30 -18.67 -6.74
N ARG A 169 5.36 -18.86 -8.06
CA ARG A 169 6.60 -19.15 -8.79
C ARG A 169 7.45 -17.91 -9.07
N ILE A 170 6.96 -16.72 -8.72
CA ILE A 170 7.59 -15.44 -9.01
C ILE A 170 8.41 -14.98 -7.81
N PRO A 171 9.75 -14.91 -7.90
CA PRO A 171 10.60 -14.42 -6.82
C PRO A 171 10.25 -12.97 -6.48
N GLN A 172 10.20 -12.65 -5.18
CA GLN A 172 9.96 -11.30 -4.61
C GLN A 172 8.55 -10.73 -4.87
N ASP A 173 8.09 -10.69 -6.12
CA ASP A 173 6.81 -10.11 -6.51
C ASP A 173 5.60 -11.04 -6.34
N GLY A 174 5.82 -12.34 -6.29
CA GLY A 174 4.74 -13.33 -6.19
C GLY A 174 3.83 -13.11 -4.99
N VAL A 175 4.44 -12.83 -3.83
CA VAL A 175 3.71 -12.56 -2.59
C VAL A 175 2.90 -11.26 -2.70
N ARG A 176 3.45 -10.21 -3.34
CA ARG A 176 2.75 -8.94 -3.56
C ARG A 176 1.47 -9.15 -4.37
N ILE A 177 1.55 -9.94 -5.44
CA ILE A 177 0.38 -10.25 -6.29
C ILE A 177 -0.65 -11.07 -5.50
N GLN A 178 -0.24 -12.08 -4.75
CA GLN A 178 -1.16 -12.87 -3.92
C GLN A 178 -1.86 -12.05 -2.84
N LYS A 179 -1.14 -11.10 -2.20
CA LYS A 179 -1.73 -10.15 -1.25
C LYS A 179 -2.80 -9.28 -1.92
N ALA A 180 -2.54 -8.79 -3.13
CA ALA A 180 -3.53 -8.03 -3.91
C ALA A 180 -4.75 -8.88 -4.27
N LEU A 181 -4.56 -10.15 -4.65
CA LEU A 181 -5.63 -11.10 -4.91
C LEU A 181 -6.51 -11.35 -3.68
N LEU A 182 -5.91 -11.52 -2.49
CA LEU A 182 -6.67 -11.69 -1.24
C LEU A 182 -7.51 -10.46 -0.89
N ARG A 183 -7.01 -9.25 -1.16
CA ARG A 183 -7.79 -8.01 -0.98
C ARG A 183 -9.00 -7.92 -1.93
N ALA A 184 -8.95 -8.63 -3.05
CA ALA A 184 -10.06 -8.71 -3.99
C ALA A 184 -11.09 -9.80 -3.64
N PHE A 185 -11.04 -10.42 -2.45
CA PHE A 185 -11.92 -11.54 -2.08
C PHE A 185 -13.42 -11.26 -2.24
N PHE A 186 -13.83 -10.01 -2.07
CA PHE A 186 -15.22 -9.59 -2.20
C PHE A 186 -15.82 -9.83 -3.60
N ILE A 187 -14.99 -9.97 -4.65
CA ILE A 187 -15.45 -10.20 -6.03
C ILE A 187 -16.00 -11.61 -6.26
N PHE A 188 -15.77 -12.53 -5.31
CA PHE A 188 -16.20 -13.93 -5.38
C PHE A 188 -17.55 -14.15 -4.68
N PRO A 189 -18.39 -15.06 -5.19
CA PRO A 189 -19.64 -15.44 -4.53
C PRO A 189 -19.40 -15.94 -3.10
N PRO A 190 -20.25 -15.56 -2.11
CA PRO A 190 -20.09 -16.01 -0.73
C PRO A 190 -19.97 -17.52 -0.56
N SER A 191 -20.69 -18.31 -1.37
CA SER A 191 -20.68 -19.78 -1.36
C SER A 191 -19.39 -20.43 -1.84
N ARG A 192 -18.39 -19.65 -2.27
CA ARG A 192 -17.10 -20.13 -2.78
C ARG A 192 -15.90 -19.57 -2.02
N ARG A 193 -16.14 -18.68 -1.04
CA ARG A 193 -15.07 -17.96 -0.34
C ARG A 193 -14.29 -18.89 0.60
N ASP A 194 -14.97 -19.83 1.22
CA ASP A 194 -14.40 -20.89 2.07
C ASP A 194 -13.37 -21.73 1.29
N GLU A 195 -13.76 -22.22 0.11
CA GLU A 195 -12.91 -22.98 -0.80
C GLU A 195 -11.64 -22.21 -1.20
N LEU A 196 -11.79 -20.92 -1.53
CA LEU A 196 -10.67 -20.05 -1.90
C LEU A 196 -9.76 -19.73 -0.72
N PHE A 197 -10.33 -19.57 0.47
CA PHE A 197 -9.59 -19.26 1.69
C PHE A 197 -8.73 -20.45 2.08
N ASP A 198 -9.32 -21.65 2.08
CA ASP A 198 -8.62 -22.89 2.41
C ASP A 198 -7.52 -23.19 1.39
N PHE A 199 -7.76 -22.90 0.11
CA PHE A 199 -6.72 -22.96 -0.91
C PHE A 199 -5.54 -22.03 -0.60
N ALA A 200 -5.81 -20.74 -0.34
CA ALA A 200 -4.77 -19.77 -0.01
C ALA A 200 -4.04 -20.10 1.31
N TYR A 201 -4.76 -20.60 2.30
CA TYR A 201 -4.22 -21.08 3.57
C TYR A 201 -3.23 -22.22 3.36
N ALA A 202 -3.64 -23.26 2.61
CA ALA A 202 -2.78 -24.40 2.31
C ALA A 202 -1.52 -24.01 1.53
N MET A 203 -1.60 -22.99 0.67
CA MET A 203 -0.42 -22.44 -0.01
C MET A 203 0.49 -21.66 0.94
N ALA A 204 -0.07 -20.85 1.84
CA ALA A 204 0.69 -20.12 2.85
C ALA A 204 1.45 -21.06 3.80
N GLU A 205 0.86 -22.22 4.13
CA GLU A 205 1.49 -23.25 4.98
C GLU A 205 2.68 -23.95 4.34
N ARG A 206 2.70 -24.09 3.01
CA ARG A 206 3.79 -24.77 2.29
C ARG A 206 5.09 -23.96 2.24
N ARG A 207 5.04 -22.68 2.60
CA ARG A 207 6.20 -21.80 2.54
C ARG A 207 7.21 -22.13 3.62
N ALA A 208 8.48 -22.07 3.26
CA ALA A 208 9.54 -22.30 4.21
C ALA A 208 9.57 -21.18 5.28
N PRO A 209 9.91 -21.51 6.54
CA PRO A 209 10.19 -20.49 7.54
C PRO A 209 11.21 -19.48 7.03
N GLY A 210 10.93 -18.19 7.17
CA GLY A 210 11.82 -17.12 6.68
C GLY A 210 11.43 -16.53 5.32
N GLN A 211 10.54 -17.15 4.56
CA GLN A 211 10.01 -16.57 3.33
C GLN A 211 8.88 -15.59 3.62
N ASP A 212 8.74 -14.55 2.78
CA ASP A 212 7.60 -13.64 2.87
C ASP A 212 6.28 -14.40 2.71
N ASN A 213 5.30 -14.06 3.55
CA ASN A 213 4.03 -14.77 3.62
C ASN A 213 2.83 -13.80 3.56
N ILE A 214 1.64 -14.38 3.46
CA ILE A 214 0.36 -13.70 3.23
C ILE A 214 -0.54 -13.74 4.46
N TRP A 215 -0.04 -14.17 5.63
CA TRP A 215 -0.87 -14.44 6.82
C TRP A 215 -1.75 -13.26 7.24
N ALA A 216 -1.23 -12.04 7.22
CA ALA A 216 -1.99 -10.85 7.58
C ALA A 216 -3.12 -10.56 6.58
N GLU A 217 -2.85 -10.60 5.28
CA GLU A 217 -3.86 -10.40 4.24
C GLU A 217 -4.88 -11.55 4.18
N LEU A 218 -4.45 -12.77 4.51
CA LEU A 218 -5.34 -13.92 4.61
C LEU A 218 -6.27 -13.77 5.82
N ALA A 219 -5.74 -13.41 7.00
CA ALA A 219 -6.56 -13.11 8.17
C ALA A 219 -7.57 -11.98 7.89
N ASP A 220 -7.11 -10.90 7.28
CA ASP A 220 -7.93 -9.76 6.91
C ASP A 220 -9.09 -10.13 5.96
N SER A 221 -8.92 -11.16 5.12
CA SER A 221 -9.99 -11.68 4.27
C SER A 221 -11.16 -12.33 5.04
N LEU A 222 -10.97 -12.69 6.32
CA LEU A 222 -12.06 -13.21 7.17
C LEU A 222 -13.21 -12.21 7.33
N ARG A 223 -12.95 -10.90 7.14
CA ARG A 223 -14.01 -9.87 7.17
C ARG A 223 -15.09 -10.06 6.12
N PHE A 224 -14.83 -10.85 5.08
CA PHE A 224 -15.78 -11.14 4.00
C PHE A 224 -16.68 -12.36 4.29
N PHE A 225 -16.62 -12.91 5.50
CA PHE A 225 -17.41 -14.04 5.96
C PHE A 225 -18.38 -13.64 7.07
N SER A 226 -19.33 -14.51 7.37
CA SER A 226 -20.19 -14.35 8.55
C SER A 226 -19.43 -14.79 9.81
N PHE A 227 -19.29 -13.89 10.78
CA PHE A 227 -18.58 -14.14 12.04
C PHE A 227 -19.34 -15.05 13.01
N ASP A 228 -20.63 -15.31 12.74
CA ASP A 228 -21.41 -16.32 13.47
C ASP A 228 -21.15 -17.74 12.94
N SER A 229 -20.37 -17.88 11.85
CA SER A 229 -20.10 -19.19 11.26
C SER A 229 -18.99 -19.95 12.01
N PRO A 230 -19.12 -21.28 12.17
CA PRO A 230 -18.06 -22.12 12.71
C PRO A 230 -16.75 -22.04 11.90
N PHE A 231 -16.84 -21.73 10.60
CA PHE A 231 -15.69 -21.57 9.73
C PHE A 231 -14.79 -20.42 10.17
N VAL A 232 -15.36 -19.23 10.39
CA VAL A 232 -14.59 -18.05 10.82
C VAL A 232 -13.95 -18.29 12.18
N GLU A 233 -14.70 -18.87 13.11
CA GLU A 233 -14.22 -19.22 14.43
C GLU A 233 -13.00 -20.15 14.35
N GLN A 234 -13.10 -21.25 13.59
CA GLN A 234 -12.01 -22.21 13.41
C GLN A 234 -10.78 -21.57 12.76
N ARG A 235 -10.97 -20.78 11.70
CA ARG A 235 -9.87 -20.14 10.97
C ARG A 235 -9.21 -19.02 11.76
N TYR A 236 -9.99 -18.23 12.50
CA TYR A 236 -9.46 -17.22 13.42
C TYR A 236 -8.58 -17.86 14.49
N GLN A 237 -9.07 -18.91 15.15
CA GLN A 237 -8.30 -19.61 16.17
C GLN A 237 -7.01 -20.22 15.60
N ALA A 238 -7.07 -20.85 14.43
CA ALA A 238 -5.89 -21.42 13.78
C ALA A 238 -4.82 -20.36 13.41
N LEU A 239 -5.24 -19.12 13.11
CA LEU A 239 -4.33 -18.00 12.87
C LEU A 239 -3.76 -17.43 14.18
N LEU A 240 -4.57 -17.39 15.24
CA LEU A 240 -4.15 -16.98 16.57
C LEU A 240 -3.09 -17.93 17.13
N ASP A 241 -3.34 -19.23 17.10
CA ASP A 241 -2.41 -20.27 17.58
C ASP A 241 -1.07 -20.24 16.82
N ARG A 242 -1.11 -19.81 15.56
CA ARG A 242 0.09 -19.70 14.72
C ARG A 242 1.03 -18.58 15.14
N LEU A 243 0.56 -17.54 15.84
CA LEU A 243 1.37 -16.36 16.21
C LEU A 243 2.71 -16.73 16.84
N ALA A 244 2.72 -17.69 17.76
CA ALA A 244 3.92 -18.12 18.48
C ALA A 244 5.00 -18.72 17.56
N SER A 245 4.62 -19.23 16.38
CA SER A 245 5.53 -19.83 15.39
C SER A 245 6.06 -18.84 14.34
N LEU A 246 5.47 -17.64 14.26
CA LEU A 246 5.79 -16.64 13.24
C LEU A 246 7.00 -15.80 13.66
N ARG A 247 7.69 -15.20 12.68
CA ARG A 247 8.74 -14.22 12.95
C ARG A 247 8.14 -12.92 13.48
N ILE A 248 8.94 -12.13 14.19
CA ILE A 248 8.52 -10.83 14.76
C ILE A 248 7.85 -9.93 13.72
N SER A 249 8.42 -9.82 12.51
CA SER A 249 7.87 -8.99 11.43
C SER A 249 6.52 -9.49 10.90
N GLU A 250 6.23 -10.79 11.02
CA GLU A 250 4.96 -11.40 10.62
C GLU A 250 3.93 -11.27 11.74
N GLN A 251 4.33 -11.51 12.99
CA GLN A 251 3.49 -11.25 14.17
C GLN A 251 3.04 -9.79 14.21
N ALA A 252 3.96 -8.84 14.00
CA ALA A 252 3.67 -7.40 14.01
C ALA A 252 2.65 -6.98 12.94
N LYS A 253 2.51 -7.75 11.86
CA LYS A 253 1.49 -7.53 10.81
C LYS A 253 0.19 -8.26 11.11
N LEU A 254 0.26 -9.47 11.68
CA LEU A 254 -0.92 -10.31 11.91
C LEU A 254 -1.71 -9.89 13.16
N ILE A 255 -1.04 -9.53 14.27
CA ILE A 255 -1.68 -9.12 15.52
C ILE A 255 -2.68 -7.98 15.33
N PRO A 256 -2.34 -6.83 14.71
CA PRO A 256 -3.30 -5.75 14.52
C PRO A 256 -4.50 -6.19 13.66
N VAL A 257 -4.30 -7.05 12.67
CA VAL A 257 -5.40 -7.58 11.86
C VAL A 257 -6.34 -8.45 12.71
N LEU A 258 -5.79 -9.39 13.49
CA LEU A 258 -6.60 -10.24 14.38
C LEU A 258 -7.32 -9.44 15.46
N SER A 259 -6.71 -8.37 15.97
CA SER A 259 -7.34 -7.45 16.91
C SER A 259 -8.51 -6.72 16.27
N ASN A 260 -8.33 -6.18 15.07
CA ASN A 260 -9.40 -5.46 14.35
C ASN A 260 -10.60 -6.37 14.05
N LEU A 261 -10.34 -7.65 13.74
CA LEU A 261 -11.41 -8.62 13.47
C LEU A 261 -12.34 -8.85 14.67
N LEU A 262 -11.90 -8.56 15.90
CA LEU A 262 -12.72 -8.67 17.11
C LEU A 262 -13.95 -7.76 17.06
N LEU A 263 -13.90 -6.65 16.31
CA LEU A 263 -15.02 -5.72 16.14
C LEU A 263 -16.24 -6.35 15.43
N TYR A 264 -16.03 -7.42 14.67
CA TYR A 264 -17.08 -8.09 13.89
C TYR A 264 -17.66 -9.32 14.59
N PHE A 265 -17.03 -9.82 15.66
CA PHE A 265 -17.60 -10.88 16.48
C PHE A 265 -18.78 -10.36 17.31
N ASN A 266 -19.66 -11.27 17.72
CA ASN A 266 -20.72 -10.96 18.65
C ASN A 266 -20.12 -10.47 19.99
N LYS A 267 -20.42 -9.22 20.37
CA LYS A 267 -19.92 -8.59 21.61
C LYS A 267 -20.37 -9.31 22.90
N THR A 268 -21.39 -10.18 22.82
CA THR A 268 -21.85 -11.00 23.95
C THR A 268 -21.09 -12.32 24.09
N ASP A 269 -20.23 -12.66 23.12
CA ASP A 269 -19.39 -13.86 23.20
C ASP A 269 -18.30 -13.70 24.27
N PRO A 270 -18.27 -14.55 25.31
CA PRO A 270 -17.31 -14.45 26.40
C PRO A 270 -15.85 -14.65 25.94
N ARG A 271 -15.62 -15.26 24.76
CA ARG A 271 -14.29 -15.48 24.21
C ARG A 271 -13.66 -14.20 23.66
N VAL A 272 -14.46 -13.18 23.33
CA VAL A 272 -13.96 -11.94 22.71
C VAL A 272 -13.03 -11.16 23.66
N PRO A 273 -13.39 -10.91 24.93
CA PRO A 273 -12.46 -10.33 25.91
C PRO A 273 -11.20 -11.18 26.14
N GLU A 274 -11.31 -12.50 26.16
CA GLU A 274 -10.16 -13.41 26.33
C GLU A 274 -9.19 -13.28 25.15
N ARG A 275 -9.70 -13.24 23.91
CA ARG A 275 -8.90 -13.01 22.70
C ARG A 275 -8.21 -11.66 22.70
N TYR A 276 -8.92 -10.62 23.15
CA TYR A 276 -8.33 -9.29 23.31
C TYR A 276 -7.13 -9.33 24.27
N ALA A 277 -7.29 -9.99 25.43
CA ALA A 277 -6.21 -10.14 26.40
C ALA A 277 -5.03 -10.94 25.83
N LEU A 278 -5.28 -12.03 25.09
CA LEU A 278 -4.24 -12.81 24.42
C LEU A 278 -3.47 -11.99 23.38
N LEU A 279 -4.17 -11.26 22.51
CA LEU A 279 -3.55 -10.42 21.49
C LEU A 279 -2.76 -9.27 22.10
N ARG A 280 -3.25 -8.67 23.18
CA ARG A 280 -2.50 -7.70 23.99
C ARG A 280 -1.22 -8.33 24.56
N GLY A 281 -1.31 -9.53 25.09
CA GLY A 281 -0.15 -10.29 25.59
C GLY A 281 0.90 -10.52 24.51
N HIS A 282 0.49 -10.95 23.32
CA HIS A 282 1.39 -11.10 22.17
C HIS A 282 1.99 -9.78 21.69
N ALA A 283 1.19 -8.71 21.63
CA ALA A 283 1.68 -7.38 21.26
C ALA A 283 2.77 -6.88 22.21
N LEU A 284 2.64 -7.14 23.52
CA LEU A 284 3.64 -6.78 24.54
C LEU A 284 4.96 -7.53 24.37
N GLN A 285 4.93 -8.74 23.82
CA GLN A 285 6.12 -9.55 23.56
C GLN A 285 6.91 -9.11 22.32
N LEU A 286 6.31 -8.30 21.43
CA LEU A 286 7.02 -7.72 20.29
C LEU A 286 8.09 -6.73 20.79
N PRO A 287 9.21 -6.54 20.06
CA PRO A 287 10.10 -5.41 20.30
C PRO A 287 9.35 -4.08 20.19
N PRO A 288 9.68 -3.04 20.99
CA PRO A 288 9.00 -1.75 20.94
C PRO A 288 8.91 -1.14 19.54
N SER A 289 9.93 -1.37 18.68
CA SER A 289 9.99 -0.93 17.28
C SER A 289 8.94 -1.57 16.35
N HIS A 290 8.11 -2.50 16.85
CA HIS A 290 7.07 -3.20 16.08
C HIS A 290 5.68 -3.11 16.74
N GLN A 291 5.55 -2.38 17.84
CA GLN A 291 4.32 -2.37 18.65
C GLN A 291 3.27 -1.37 18.17
N GLY A 292 3.64 -0.33 17.39
CA GLY A 292 2.79 0.83 17.11
C GLY A 292 1.40 0.46 16.59
N ALA A 293 1.32 -0.31 15.51
CA ALA A 293 0.04 -0.71 14.92
C ALA A 293 -0.81 -1.56 15.87
N SER A 294 -0.18 -2.48 16.61
CA SER A 294 -0.89 -3.37 17.55
C SER A 294 -1.53 -2.57 18.67
N VAL A 295 -0.78 -1.64 19.28
CA VAL A 295 -1.29 -0.80 20.37
C VAL A 295 -2.41 0.13 19.89
N GLY A 296 -2.24 0.75 18.72
CA GLY A 296 -3.25 1.62 18.12
C GLY A 296 -4.57 0.88 17.88
N ILE A 297 -4.53 -0.32 17.27
CA ILE A 297 -5.74 -1.12 17.03
C ILE A 297 -6.34 -1.67 18.34
N LEU A 298 -5.51 -2.10 19.30
CA LEU A 298 -6.03 -2.54 20.60
C LEU A 298 -6.73 -1.40 21.35
N ALA A 299 -6.28 -0.16 21.16
CA ALA A 299 -6.98 1.02 21.67
C ALA A 299 -8.31 1.28 20.92
N SER A 300 -8.36 1.12 19.59
CA SER A 300 -9.61 1.27 18.83
C SER A 300 -10.67 0.22 19.17
N CYS A 301 -10.22 -0.98 19.57
CA CYS A 301 -11.08 -2.11 19.85
C CYS A 301 -11.66 -2.15 21.27
N VAL A 302 -11.36 -1.19 22.16
CA VAL A 302 -11.84 -1.22 23.57
C VAL A 302 -13.36 -1.33 23.70
N GLN A 303 -14.10 -0.95 22.67
CA GLN A 303 -15.56 -1.07 22.58
C GLN A 303 -16.11 -2.52 22.67
N ILE A 304 -15.25 -3.54 22.52
CA ILE A 304 -15.62 -4.96 22.71
C ILE A 304 -15.64 -5.37 24.18
N LEU A 305 -15.06 -4.54 25.06
CA LEU A 305 -14.97 -4.79 26.49
C LEU A 305 -16.19 -4.20 27.23
N SER A 306 -16.36 -4.61 28.49
CA SER A 306 -17.44 -4.08 29.32
C SER A 306 -17.29 -2.57 29.51
N LYS A 307 -18.42 -1.84 29.61
CA LYS A 307 -18.43 -0.37 29.76
C LYS A 307 -17.57 0.14 30.91
N ALA A 308 -17.45 -0.64 32.00
CA ALA A 308 -16.62 -0.31 33.15
C ALA A 308 -15.11 -0.35 32.84
N GLU A 309 -14.69 -1.14 31.85
CA GLU A 309 -13.29 -1.35 31.51
C GLU A 309 -12.81 -0.49 30.34
N GLN A 310 -13.71 -0.01 29.48
CA GLN A 310 -13.35 0.66 28.22
C GLN A 310 -12.37 1.82 28.42
N PHE A 311 -12.70 2.75 29.32
CA PHE A 311 -11.84 3.91 29.58
C PHE A 311 -10.50 3.52 30.21
N ALA A 312 -10.50 2.58 31.16
CA ALA A 312 -9.29 2.11 31.81
C ALA A 312 -8.35 1.41 30.82
N GLN A 313 -8.89 0.59 29.92
CA GLN A 313 -8.12 -0.12 28.90
C GLN A 313 -7.62 0.81 27.80
N TYR A 314 -8.45 1.77 27.39
CA TYR A 314 -8.04 2.84 26.48
C TYR A 314 -6.83 3.61 27.03
N THR A 315 -6.95 4.08 28.28
CA THR A 315 -5.91 4.79 29.02
C THR A 315 -4.60 3.98 29.06
N GLN A 316 -4.67 2.67 29.34
CA GLN A 316 -3.51 1.80 29.32
C GLN A 316 -2.86 1.69 27.94
N MET A 317 -3.65 1.55 26.86
CA MET A 317 -3.10 1.50 25.50
C MET A 317 -2.53 2.86 25.07
N ARG A 318 -3.14 3.96 25.51
CA ARG A 318 -2.68 5.33 25.29
C ARG A 318 -1.34 5.60 25.97
N ASP A 319 -1.21 5.22 27.24
CA ASP A 319 0.07 5.33 27.98
C ASP A 319 1.16 4.46 27.34
N TRP A 320 0.80 3.24 26.93
CA TRP A 320 1.71 2.38 26.20
C TRP A 320 2.15 3.01 24.88
N ALA A 321 1.23 3.51 24.05
CA ALA A 321 1.55 4.17 22.78
C ALA A 321 2.48 5.38 22.97
N LEU A 322 2.25 6.19 24.01
CA LEU A 322 3.11 7.33 24.32
C LEU A 322 4.52 6.92 24.77
N SER A 323 4.67 5.74 25.38
CA SER A 323 5.98 5.19 25.76
C SER A 323 6.80 4.62 24.60
N LEU A 324 6.18 4.44 23.42
CA LEU A 324 6.87 3.90 22.25
C LEU A 324 7.86 4.91 21.63
N PRO A 325 8.87 4.43 20.88
CA PRO A 325 9.71 5.27 20.05
C PRO A 325 8.89 6.10 19.05
N ASP A 326 9.44 7.25 18.63
CA ASP A 326 8.76 8.19 17.74
C ASP A 326 8.42 7.54 16.38
N GLU A 327 9.22 6.59 15.90
CA GLU A 327 8.95 5.79 14.69
C GLU A 327 7.75 4.85 14.82
N GLN A 328 7.18 4.70 16.01
CA GLN A 328 5.97 3.89 16.25
C GLN A 328 4.78 4.74 16.68
N TRP A 329 5.04 5.95 17.16
CA TRP A 329 4.00 6.87 17.63
C TRP A 329 3.01 7.22 16.51
N GLY A 330 3.49 7.65 15.34
CA GLY A 330 2.61 7.99 14.22
C GLY A 330 1.80 6.79 13.70
N ILE A 331 2.38 5.59 13.76
CA ILE A 331 1.69 4.33 13.42
C ILE A 331 0.59 4.00 14.43
N ALA A 332 0.85 4.16 15.73
CA ALA A 332 -0.17 3.95 16.75
C ALA A 332 -1.31 4.98 16.64
N LEU A 333 -0.95 6.25 16.42
CA LEU A 333 -1.89 7.36 16.32
C LEU A 333 -2.88 7.21 15.16
N GLN A 334 -2.50 6.52 14.09
CA GLN A 334 -3.38 6.20 12.97
C GLN A 334 -4.69 5.52 13.41
N TYR A 335 -4.65 4.71 14.47
CA TYR A 335 -5.79 3.90 14.93
C TYR A 335 -6.27 4.29 16.32
N LEU A 336 -5.36 4.78 17.17
CA LEU A 336 -5.61 5.01 18.59
C LEU A 336 -6.83 5.91 18.86
N LEU A 337 -7.08 6.90 18.00
CA LEU A 337 -8.16 7.87 18.19
C LEU A 337 -9.55 7.30 17.98
N GLU A 338 -9.71 6.21 17.24
CA GLU A 338 -11.01 5.53 17.09
C GLU A 338 -11.54 5.00 18.43
N GLY A 339 -10.65 4.68 19.37
CA GLY A 339 -11.00 4.20 20.71
C GLY A 339 -11.74 5.24 21.55
N LEU A 340 -11.70 6.51 21.16
CA LEU A 340 -12.42 7.60 21.81
C LEU A 340 -13.93 7.51 21.60
N LYS A 341 -14.41 6.79 20.59
CA LYS A 341 -15.83 6.74 20.21
C LYS A 341 -16.79 6.46 21.38
N GLU A 342 -16.38 5.59 22.29
CA GLU A 342 -17.23 5.08 23.36
C GLU A 342 -17.10 5.85 24.70
N LEU A 343 -16.23 6.86 24.74
CA LEU A 343 -15.96 7.66 25.94
C LEU A 343 -16.93 8.85 26.04
N SER A 344 -17.07 9.43 27.25
CA SER A 344 -17.89 10.64 27.45
C SER A 344 -17.28 11.87 26.75
N ASP A 345 -18.08 12.89 26.48
CA ASP A 345 -17.63 14.13 25.83
C ASP A 345 -16.46 14.78 26.58
N GLU A 346 -16.52 14.81 27.91
CA GLU A 346 -15.47 15.34 28.76
C GLU A 346 -14.18 14.52 28.66
N GLN A 347 -14.30 13.19 28.70
CA GLN A 347 -13.14 12.29 28.55
C GLN A 347 -12.49 12.47 27.18
N ARG A 348 -13.30 12.56 26.11
CA ARG A 348 -12.80 12.77 24.75
C ARG A 348 -12.08 14.10 24.60
N ALA A 349 -12.63 15.18 25.15
CA ALA A 349 -11.98 16.50 25.10
C ALA A 349 -10.64 16.53 25.86
N GLN A 350 -10.57 15.82 26.99
CA GLN A 350 -9.33 15.67 27.77
C GLN A 350 -8.28 14.88 27.00
N GLU A 351 -8.66 13.72 26.45
CA GLU A 351 -7.74 12.89 25.66
C GLU A 351 -7.23 13.60 24.41
N LEU A 352 -8.09 14.30 23.67
CA LEU A 352 -7.65 15.09 22.50
C LEU A 352 -6.64 16.18 22.88
N THR A 353 -6.84 16.84 24.03
CA THR A 353 -5.92 17.88 24.51
C THR A 353 -4.59 17.29 24.96
N LEU A 354 -4.61 16.12 25.61
CA LEU A 354 -3.41 15.39 25.99
C LEU A 354 -2.61 14.98 24.75
N LEU A 355 -3.27 14.36 23.77
CA LEU A 355 -2.63 13.85 22.57
C LEU A 355 -2.09 14.97 21.67
N GLU A 356 -2.72 16.14 21.66
CA GLU A 356 -2.22 17.33 20.95
C GLU A 356 -0.78 17.69 21.37
N GLY A 357 -0.48 17.61 22.68
CA GLY A 357 0.86 17.89 23.22
C GLY A 357 1.95 16.95 22.69
N HIS A 358 1.57 15.81 22.11
CA HIS A 358 2.49 14.80 21.57
C HIS A 358 2.53 14.74 20.04
N LEU A 359 1.74 15.55 19.33
CA LEU A 359 1.74 15.57 17.86
C LEU A 359 3.09 16.01 17.27
N ALA A 360 3.86 16.84 17.99
CA ALA A 360 5.19 17.28 17.57
C ALA A 360 6.21 16.14 17.44
N ARG A 361 5.97 15.00 18.09
CA ARG A 361 6.82 13.80 18.01
C ARG A 361 6.64 13.02 16.71
N VAL A 362 5.59 13.28 15.93
CA VAL A 362 5.29 12.49 14.72
C VAL A 362 6.36 12.73 13.65
N PRO A 363 7.12 11.69 13.25
CA PRO A 363 8.15 11.83 12.22
C PRO A 363 7.57 12.23 10.86
N MET A 364 8.39 12.88 10.03
CA MET A 364 7.96 13.36 8.70
C MET A 364 7.28 12.27 7.86
N SER A 365 7.83 11.06 7.86
CA SER A 365 7.35 9.93 7.06
C SER A 365 5.97 9.39 7.51
N GLN A 366 5.47 9.78 8.68
CA GLN A 366 4.23 9.25 9.26
C GLN A 366 3.12 10.30 9.39
N ARG A 367 3.39 11.55 9.02
CA ARG A 367 2.45 12.67 9.19
C ARG A 367 1.13 12.47 8.44
N VAL A 368 1.17 11.88 7.25
CA VAL A 368 -0.05 11.58 6.48
C VAL A 368 -0.91 10.55 7.20
N SER A 369 -0.32 9.44 7.66
CA SER A 369 -1.04 8.39 8.39
C SER A 369 -1.57 8.87 9.74
N ALA A 370 -0.80 9.68 10.46
CA ALA A 370 -1.22 10.31 11.71
C ALA A 370 -2.37 11.31 11.49
N ALA A 371 -2.27 12.16 10.46
CA ALA A 371 -3.33 13.08 10.08
C ALA A 371 -4.60 12.34 9.66
N PHE A 372 -4.47 11.22 8.94
CA PHE A 372 -5.59 10.35 8.60
C PHE A 372 -6.30 9.83 9.85
N GLY A 373 -5.55 9.28 10.83
CA GLY A 373 -6.12 8.81 12.09
C GLY A 373 -6.84 9.90 12.90
N LEU A 374 -6.26 11.12 12.94
CA LEU A 374 -6.91 12.28 13.52
C LEU A 374 -8.23 12.60 12.84
N LEU A 375 -8.25 12.69 11.51
CA LEU A 375 -9.46 13.09 10.80
C LEU A 375 -10.52 11.99 10.78
N LYS A 376 -10.14 10.71 10.96
CA LYS A 376 -11.10 9.61 11.05
C LYS A 376 -12.00 9.70 12.30
N CYS A 377 -11.52 10.28 13.41
CA CYS A 377 -12.28 10.33 14.66
C CYS A 377 -13.47 11.31 14.64
N GLN A 378 -13.62 12.12 13.60
CA GLN A 378 -14.66 13.17 13.53
C GLN A 378 -16.10 12.68 13.58
N LEU A 379 -16.36 11.40 13.26
CA LEU A 379 -17.72 10.84 13.23
C LEU A 379 -18.45 10.93 14.56
N PHE A 380 -17.70 11.03 15.66
CA PHE A 380 -18.26 11.10 17.00
C PHE A 380 -17.97 12.43 17.72
N LEU A 381 -17.25 13.37 17.10
CA LEU A 381 -16.91 14.65 17.72
C LEU A 381 -18.01 15.71 17.55
N ASP A 382 -18.03 16.69 18.46
CA ASP A 382 -18.83 17.91 18.30
C ASP A 382 -18.18 18.87 17.29
N ASP A 383 -18.92 19.87 16.81
CA ASP A 383 -18.45 20.75 15.73
C ASP A 383 -17.22 21.59 16.12
N VAL A 384 -17.03 21.91 17.41
CA VAL A 384 -15.85 22.63 17.91
C VAL A 384 -14.63 21.73 17.89
N GLN A 385 -14.78 20.49 18.37
CA GLN A 385 -13.74 19.47 18.36
C GLN A 385 -13.35 19.08 16.94
N ILE A 386 -14.30 18.95 16.01
CA ILE A 386 -14.02 18.63 14.61
C ILE A 386 -13.16 19.73 14.00
N LYS A 387 -13.51 21.01 14.18
CA LYS A 387 -12.72 22.13 13.67
C LYS A 387 -11.28 22.12 14.21
N ARG A 388 -11.11 21.80 15.50
CA ARG A 388 -9.80 21.66 16.13
C ARG A 388 -9.00 20.50 15.52
N VAL A 389 -9.61 19.34 15.37
CA VAL A 389 -8.97 18.14 14.80
C VAL A 389 -8.59 18.35 13.32
N TRP A 390 -9.42 19.05 12.54
CA TRP A 390 -9.07 19.45 11.17
C TRP A 390 -7.80 20.30 11.12
N ARG A 391 -7.72 21.32 11.96
CA ARG A 391 -6.51 22.17 12.04
C ARG A 391 -5.29 21.39 12.47
N GLN A 392 -5.42 20.51 13.45
CA GLN A 392 -4.31 19.66 13.93
C GLN A 392 -3.83 18.69 12.85
N GLY A 393 -4.76 17.99 12.19
CA GLY A 393 -4.44 17.06 11.10
C GLY A 393 -3.75 17.75 9.92
N LEU A 394 -4.24 18.93 9.52
CA LEU A 394 -3.60 19.72 8.46
C LEU A 394 -2.24 20.28 8.90
N ASN A 395 -2.11 20.74 10.16
CA ASN A 395 -0.84 21.22 10.70
C ASN A 395 0.24 20.15 10.74
N LEU A 396 -0.12 18.86 10.89
CA LEU A 396 0.84 17.77 10.75
C LEU A 396 1.46 17.76 9.34
N LEU A 397 0.73 18.16 8.30
CA LEU A 397 1.23 18.19 6.93
C LEU A 397 2.13 19.40 6.61
N ASN A 398 2.38 20.29 7.58
CA ASN A 398 3.28 21.43 7.38
C ASN A 398 4.66 20.94 6.89
N GLY A 399 5.05 21.41 5.70
CA GLY A 399 6.32 21.04 5.03
C GLY A 399 6.30 19.73 4.23
N ALA A 400 5.16 19.02 4.14
CA ALA A 400 5.04 17.76 3.39
C ALA A 400 4.69 17.92 1.89
N GLY A 401 4.38 19.15 1.46
CA GLY A 401 4.08 19.49 0.06
C GLY A 401 2.66 19.10 -0.41
N GLU A 402 2.34 19.43 -1.66
CA GLU A 402 0.98 19.27 -2.24
C GLU A 402 0.55 17.80 -2.36
N ALA A 403 1.49 16.91 -2.66
CA ALA A 403 1.22 15.48 -2.82
C ALA A 403 0.73 14.83 -1.51
N ALA A 404 1.25 15.27 -0.35
CA ALA A 404 0.86 14.74 0.95
C ALA A 404 -0.60 15.09 1.30
N LEU A 405 -1.05 16.31 0.98
CA LEU A 405 -2.45 16.69 1.15
C LEU A 405 -3.36 15.85 0.24
N TRP A 406 -2.97 15.67 -1.02
CA TRP A 406 -3.77 14.87 -1.95
C TRP A 406 -3.86 13.40 -1.53
N ASP A 407 -2.76 12.84 -1.01
CA ASP A 407 -2.73 11.48 -0.47
C ASP A 407 -3.66 11.36 0.74
N LEU A 408 -3.58 12.28 1.71
CA LEU A 408 -4.50 12.31 2.85
C LEU A 408 -5.97 12.36 2.42
N LEU A 409 -6.33 13.28 1.52
CA LEU A 409 -7.71 13.44 1.05
C LEU A 409 -8.19 12.20 0.28
N SER A 410 -7.31 11.58 -0.51
CA SER A 410 -7.60 10.33 -1.21
C SER A 410 -7.84 9.18 -0.24
N GLN A 411 -7.06 9.09 0.84
CA GLN A 411 -7.26 8.09 1.90
C GLN A 411 -8.58 8.30 2.65
N LEU A 412 -8.91 9.53 3.04
CA LEU A 412 -10.18 9.84 3.72
C LEU A 412 -11.39 9.54 2.84
N ARG A 413 -11.31 9.84 1.54
CA ARG A 413 -12.35 9.46 0.58
C ARG A 413 -12.47 7.93 0.47
N ALA A 414 -11.35 7.22 0.35
CA ALA A 414 -11.34 5.77 0.19
C ALA A 414 -11.95 5.06 1.42
N ASP A 415 -11.78 5.62 2.61
CA ASP A 415 -12.32 5.11 3.88
C ASP A 415 -13.72 5.68 4.20
N TRP A 416 -14.42 6.28 3.22
CA TRP A 416 -15.79 6.82 3.35
C TRP A 416 -15.96 7.99 4.32
N VAL A 417 -14.87 8.43 4.95
CA VAL A 417 -14.88 9.46 5.99
C VAL A 417 -15.54 10.74 5.47
N LEU A 418 -15.16 11.20 4.27
CA LEU A 418 -15.68 12.46 3.70
C LEU A 418 -17.14 12.35 3.22
N SER A 419 -17.58 11.17 2.79
CA SER A 419 -18.96 10.96 2.31
C SER A 419 -19.99 11.01 3.42
N GLU A 420 -19.60 10.74 4.67
CA GLU A 420 -20.51 10.77 5.83
C GLU A 420 -20.79 12.20 6.34
N PHE A 421 -20.25 13.24 5.69
CA PHE A 421 -20.40 14.60 6.18
C PHE A 421 -21.78 15.18 5.88
N SER A 422 -22.35 15.85 6.88
CA SER A 422 -23.40 16.84 6.65
C SER A 422 -22.86 18.00 5.79
N ASN A 423 -23.75 18.74 5.12
CA ASN A 423 -23.34 19.89 4.31
C ASN A 423 -22.52 20.90 5.12
N PHE A 424 -22.94 21.15 6.37
CA PHE A 424 -22.23 22.05 7.28
C PHE A 424 -20.81 21.59 7.61
N ARG A 425 -20.63 20.30 7.94
CA ARG A 425 -19.30 19.74 8.24
C ARG A 425 -18.40 19.73 7.02
N TRP A 426 -18.99 19.53 5.83
CA TRP A 426 -18.27 19.60 4.56
C TRP A 426 -17.77 21.00 4.25
N GLU A 427 -18.61 22.01 4.37
CA GLU A 427 -18.22 23.42 4.15
C GLU A 427 -17.09 23.82 5.09
N MET A 428 -17.17 23.43 6.37
CA MET A 428 -16.12 23.70 7.35
C MET A 428 -14.79 22.99 7.01
N ALA A 429 -14.82 21.73 6.58
CA ALA A 429 -13.62 21.03 6.16
C ALA A 429 -13.00 21.68 4.91
N VAL A 430 -13.81 22.07 3.92
CA VAL A 430 -13.35 22.79 2.73
C VAL A 430 -12.72 24.14 3.10
N GLU A 431 -13.30 24.87 4.06
CA GLU A 431 -12.76 26.12 4.57
C GLU A 431 -11.38 25.92 5.23
N GLU A 432 -11.23 24.93 6.12
CA GLU A 432 -9.94 24.64 6.76
C GLU A 432 -8.89 24.14 5.78
N ILE A 433 -9.26 23.31 4.79
CA ILE A 433 -8.35 22.86 3.73
C ILE A 433 -7.88 24.06 2.88
N THR A 434 -8.81 24.93 2.45
CA THR A 434 -8.48 26.10 1.64
C THR A 434 -7.54 27.04 2.39
N ARG A 435 -7.84 27.31 3.68
CA ARG A 435 -6.97 28.11 4.56
C ARG A 435 -5.57 27.51 4.69
N PHE A 436 -5.48 26.19 4.84
CA PHE A 436 -4.20 25.49 4.92
C PHE A 436 -3.39 25.62 3.62
N MET A 437 -4.04 25.46 2.47
CA MET A 437 -3.38 25.60 1.15
C MET A 437 -2.85 27.03 0.93
N GLU A 438 -3.60 28.04 1.35
CA GLU A 438 -3.17 29.45 1.31
C GLU A 438 -1.98 29.71 2.22
N ALA A 439 -2.07 29.30 3.49
CA ALA A 439 -1.00 29.48 4.49
C ALA A 439 0.29 28.74 4.08
N SER A 440 0.16 27.59 3.43
CA SER A 440 1.28 26.78 2.95
C SER A 440 1.77 27.19 1.55
N GLN A 441 1.23 28.26 0.97
CA GLN A 441 1.62 28.79 -0.34
C GLN A 441 1.54 27.77 -1.48
N PHE A 442 0.51 26.92 -1.48
CA PHE A 442 0.29 25.94 -2.55
C PHE A 442 0.13 26.64 -3.91
N SER A 443 0.54 25.98 -4.99
CA SER A 443 0.47 26.52 -6.34
C SER A 443 -0.98 26.74 -6.80
N GLU A 444 -1.20 27.70 -7.71
CA GLU A 444 -2.52 27.92 -8.32
C GLU A 444 -3.09 26.66 -9.00
N PRO A 445 -2.30 25.86 -9.75
CA PRO A 445 -2.78 24.58 -10.27
C PRO A 445 -3.26 23.60 -9.18
N ALA A 446 -2.58 23.54 -8.03
CA ALA A 446 -3.00 22.67 -6.93
C ALA A 446 -4.31 23.15 -6.28
N ARG A 447 -4.47 24.46 -6.09
CA ARG A 447 -5.73 25.07 -5.62
C ARG A 447 -6.87 24.81 -6.60
N ALA A 448 -6.64 25.03 -7.90
CA ALA A 448 -7.62 24.76 -8.93
C ALA A 448 -8.01 23.27 -8.99
N ARG A 449 -7.03 22.36 -8.85
CA ARG A 449 -7.29 20.92 -8.78
C ARG A 449 -8.17 20.56 -7.60
N PHE A 450 -7.89 21.10 -6.41
CA PHE A 450 -8.73 20.86 -5.23
C PHE A 450 -10.16 21.34 -5.48
N GLN A 451 -10.33 22.59 -5.92
CA GLN A 451 -11.65 23.18 -6.21
C GLN A 451 -12.43 22.37 -7.25
N ALA A 452 -11.78 21.92 -8.31
CA ALA A 452 -12.40 21.09 -9.34
C ALA A 452 -12.82 19.68 -8.87
N ASN A 453 -12.31 19.21 -7.72
CA ASN A 453 -12.53 17.88 -7.20
C ASN A 453 -13.25 17.85 -5.83
N VAL A 454 -13.76 18.99 -5.33
CA VAL A 454 -14.49 19.07 -4.05
C VAL A 454 -15.64 18.06 -4.02
N ASP A 455 -16.50 18.04 -5.04
CA ASP A 455 -17.63 17.10 -5.08
C ASP A 455 -17.18 15.65 -5.21
N TRP A 456 -16.09 15.40 -5.96
CA TRP A 456 -15.51 14.07 -6.08
C TRP A 456 -14.96 13.57 -4.74
N LEU A 457 -14.32 14.44 -3.95
CA LEU A 457 -13.81 14.09 -2.62
C LEU A 457 -14.92 13.65 -1.66
N ARG A 458 -16.11 14.26 -1.76
CA ARG A 458 -17.28 13.91 -0.96
C ARG A 458 -18.08 12.74 -1.53
N SER A 459 -17.96 12.45 -2.82
CA SER A 459 -18.68 11.34 -3.45
C SER A 459 -18.31 10.01 -2.79
N GLU A 460 -19.29 9.11 -2.70
CA GLU A 460 -19.04 7.73 -2.30
C GLU A 460 -17.88 7.16 -3.15
N PRO A 461 -16.84 6.60 -2.51
CA PRO A 461 -15.84 5.88 -3.27
C PRO A 461 -16.58 4.75 -3.99
N ILE A 462 -16.35 4.65 -5.30
CA ILE A 462 -17.16 3.76 -6.14
C ILE A 462 -16.92 2.30 -5.71
N ILE A 463 -17.72 1.82 -4.77
CA ILE A 463 -17.92 0.41 -4.49
C ILE A 463 -19.15 0.06 -5.32
N PHE A 464 -18.86 -0.13 -6.61
CA PHE A 464 -19.83 -0.14 -7.70
C PHE A 464 -21.15 -0.83 -7.38
N SER A 465 -22.23 -0.08 -7.63
CA SER A 465 -23.57 -0.56 -7.92
C SER A 465 -23.54 -1.64 -9.00
N GLU A 466 -24.48 -2.59 -8.93
CA GLU A 466 -24.64 -3.68 -9.88
C GLU A 466 -25.17 -3.24 -11.27
N THR A 467 -25.11 -1.95 -11.61
CA THR A 467 -25.69 -1.41 -12.85
C THR A 467 -24.84 -0.29 -13.43
N GLU A 468 -23.91 -0.64 -14.33
CA GLU A 468 -23.94 -0.19 -15.75
C GLU A 468 -22.65 -0.60 -16.50
N PRO A 469 -22.77 -1.21 -17.69
CA PRO A 469 -21.67 -1.50 -18.59
C PRO A 469 -21.64 -0.50 -19.74
N SER A 470 -21.13 0.71 -19.54
CA SER A 470 -20.69 1.55 -20.67
C SER A 470 -19.84 2.71 -20.19
N MET A 471 -18.65 2.80 -20.79
CA MET A 471 -17.72 3.93 -20.88
C MET A 471 -16.27 3.53 -20.57
N LEU A 472 -15.75 2.67 -21.44
CA LEU A 472 -14.36 2.72 -21.87
C LEU A 472 -14.40 2.94 -23.39
N ARG A 473 -14.15 4.18 -23.81
CA ARG A 473 -13.57 4.50 -25.12
C ARG A 473 -12.24 5.15 -24.86
#